data_AF-A0A3D4QZN8-F1
#
_entry.id   AF-A0A3D4QZN8-F1
#
_cell.length_a   1.000
_cell.length_b   1.000
_cell.length_c   1.000
_cell.angle_alpha   90.00
_cell.angle_beta   90.00
_cell.angle_gamma   90.00
#
_symmetry.space_group_name_H-M   'P 1'
#
loop_
_entity.id
_entity.type
_entity.pdbx_description
1 polymer ?
#
loop_
_entity_poly.entity_id
_entity_poly.type
_entity_poly.pdbx_seq_one_letter_code
_entity_poly.pdbx_strand_id
1 'polypeptide(L)'
;HGSDEDMKKTENTQPAVLMVSTAISQLLVSEGIIPVMAAGLSLGEYSALVRANSISYEDALPVVRKRGQLMNEAVPEGGGTMAAILGLEEDKLLLCCETASELGTVIIANYNCPGQMVLSGDRKAVEKASQLAMEAGAKRVVPLSVSGPFHSPMLQTTGYAL
;
A
#
# COMPACT_ATOMS: atom_id res chain seq x y z
N HIS A 1 0.79 19.21 17.87
CA HIS A 1 -0.19 20.12 17.23
C HIS A 1 -0.30 19.72 15.76
N GLY A 2 -1.41 19.13 15.35
CA GLY A 2 -1.70 18.71 13.97
C GLY A 2 -3.19 18.40 13.85
N SER A 3 -3.78 18.60 12.68
CA SER A 3 -5.18 18.28 12.40
C SER A 3 -5.37 16.81 12.00
N ASP A 4 -6.61 16.33 11.96
CA ASP A 4 -6.93 15.00 11.43
C ASP A 4 -6.48 14.84 9.96
N GLU A 5 -6.51 15.93 9.18
CA GLU A 5 -6.02 15.93 7.81
C GLU A 5 -4.49 15.80 7.74
N ASP A 6 -3.76 16.38 8.69
CA ASP A 6 -2.31 16.18 8.76
C ASP A 6 -1.95 14.73 9.04
N MET A 7 -2.77 14.01 9.84
CA MET A 7 -2.57 12.59 10.12
C MET A 7 -2.83 11.68 8.92
N LYS A 8 -3.64 12.12 7.94
CA LYS A 8 -3.89 11.39 6.69
C LYS A 8 -2.77 11.53 5.67
N LYS A 9 -1.86 12.49 5.84
CA LYS A 9 -0.67 12.61 4.99
C LYS A 9 0.24 11.40 5.23
N THR A 10 0.58 10.70 4.15
CA THR A 10 1.40 9.47 4.20
C THR A 10 2.70 9.62 5.03
N GLU A 11 3.39 10.76 4.94
CA GLU A 11 4.59 11.08 5.74
C GLU A 11 4.37 11.10 7.27
N ASN A 12 3.12 11.28 7.72
CA ASN A 12 2.73 11.26 9.12
C ASN A 12 2.03 9.94 9.49
N THR A 13 1.22 9.38 8.59
CA THR A 13 0.56 8.09 8.80
C THR A 13 1.59 6.95 8.95
N GLN A 14 2.63 6.94 8.12
CA GLN A 14 3.64 5.86 8.15
C GLN A 14 4.38 5.73 9.49
N PRO A 15 5.01 6.79 10.04
CA PRO A 15 5.64 6.71 11.36
C PRO A 15 4.63 6.43 12.49
N ALA A 16 3.39 6.92 12.39
CA ALA A 16 2.37 6.63 13.39
C ALA A 16 2.01 5.13 13.43
N VAL A 17 1.83 4.49 12.28
CA VAL A 17 1.56 3.05 12.19
C VAL A 17 2.76 2.22 12.65
N LEU A 18 3.99 2.61 12.31
CA LEU A 18 5.21 1.97 12.82
C LEU A 18 5.26 1.99 14.35
N MET A 19 5.02 3.17 14.94
CA MET A 19 5.02 3.36 16.39
C MET A 19 3.96 2.49 17.07
N VAL A 20 2.71 2.55 16.62
CA VAL A 20 1.62 1.76 17.21
C VAL A 20 1.89 0.26 17.07
N SER A 21 2.34 -0.20 15.90
CA SER A 21 2.65 -1.61 15.67
C SER A 21 3.77 -2.12 16.58
N THR A 22 4.83 -1.32 16.72
CA THR A 22 5.99 -1.64 17.57
C THR A 22 5.58 -1.67 19.04
N ALA A 23 4.79 -0.70 19.50
CA ALA A 23 4.28 -0.64 20.86
C ALA A 23 3.39 -1.86 21.20
N ILE A 24 2.46 -2.22 20.31
CA ILE A 24 1.63 -3.43 20.48
C ILE A 24 2.52 -4.67 20.54
N SER A 25 3.51 -4.78 19.64
CA SER A 25 4.41 -5.92 19.65
C SER A 25 5.26 -6.00 20.92
N GLN A 26 5.70 -4.87 21.47
CA GLN A 26 6.45 -4.82 22.73
C GLN A 26 5.59 -5.24 23.92
N LEU A 27 4.32 -4.81 23.95
CA LEU A 27 3.34 -5.22 24.96
C LEU A 27 3.09 -6.73 24.91
N LEU A 28 2.90 -7.31 23.73
CA LEU A 28 2.74 -8.76 23.60
C LEU A 28 3.95 -9.51 24.16
N VAL A 29 5.17 -9.02 23.91
CA VAL A 29 6.39 -9.61 24.44
C VAL A 29 6.47 -9.49 25.96
N SER A 30 6.09 -8.35 26.55
CA SER A 30 6.06 -8.22 28.02
C SER A 30 5.05 -9.16 28.68
N GLU A 31 3.98 -9.54 27.95
CA GLU A 31 3.01 -10.55 28.36
C GLU A 31 3.45 -11.99 28.04
N GLY A 32 4.71 -12.19 27.63
CA GLY A 32 5.27 -13.52 27.34
C GLY A 32 4.91 -14.09 25.97
N ILE A 33 4.24 -13.34 25.09
CA ILE A 33 3.92 -13.74 23.73
C ILE A 33 5.10 -13.37 22.82
N ILE A 34 5.97 -14.35 22.58
CA ILE A 34 7.21 -14.17 21.82
C ILE A 34 7.03 -14.75 20.41
N PRO A 35 6.95 -13.91 19.35
CA PRO A 35 6.90 -14.40 17.98
C PRO A 35 8.20 -15.11 17.59
N VAL A 36 8.07 -16.24 16.89
CA VAL A 36 9.20 -16.94 16.25
C VAL A 36 9.54 -16.38 14.87
N MET A 37 8.61 -15.64 14.26
CA MET A 37 8.73 -15.00 12.95
C MET A 37 7.88 -13.73 12.92
N ALA A 38 8.28 -12.76 12.09
CA ALA A 38 7.52 -11.54 11.85
C ALA A 38 7.46 -11.26 10.34
N ALA A 39 6.30 -10.81 9.87
CA ALA A 39 6.09 -10.37 8.50
C ALA A 39 5.12 -9.18 8.53
N GLY A 40 5.22 -8.31 7.53
CA GLY A 40 4.34 -7.16 7.42
C GLY A 40 4.06 -6.80 5.97
N LEU A 41 2.85 -6.32 5.73
CA LEU A 41 2.42 -5.89 4.40
C LEU A 41 2.74 -4.40 4.21
N SER A 42 3.40 -4.06 3.10
CA SER A 42 3.73 -2.67 2.78
C SER A 42 4.54 -2.03 3.92
N LEU A 43 4.09 -0.89 4.45
CA LEU A 43 4.68 -0.26 5.62
C LEU A 43 4.89 -1.22 6.82
N GLY A 44 4.01 -2.22 7.00
CA GLY A 44 4.12 -3.17 8.10
C GLY A 44 5.43 -3.94 8.09
N GLU A 45 6.12 -4.05 6.95
CA GLU A 45 7.43 -4.68 6.84
C GLU A 45 8.47 -4.00 7.76
N TYR A 46 8.43 -2.68 7.89
CA TYR A 46 9.32 -1.94 8.80
C TYR A 46 9.05 -2.30 10.26
N SER A 47 7.78 -2.41 10.66
CA SER A 47 7.41 -2.89 11.99
C SER A 47 7.88 -4.32 12.25
N ALA A 48 7.80 -5.19 11.24
CA ALA A 48 8.30 -6.56 11.32
C ALA A 48 9.83 -6.61 11.44
N LEU A 49 10.55 -5.78 10.67
CA LEU A 49 12.01 -5.65 10.75
C LEU A 49 12.47 -5.13 12.10
N VAL A 50 11.78 -4.14 12.67
CA VAL A 50 12.02 -3.66 14.05
C VAL A 50 11.80 -4.80 15.04
N ARG A 51 10.69 -5.54 14.93
CA ARG A 51 10.43 -6.67 15.84
C ARG A 51 11.46 -7.80 15.71
N ALA A 52 11.96 -8.02 14.51
CA ALA A 52 13.03 -8.98 14.22
C ALA A 52 14.44 -8.46 14.62
N ASN A 53 14.54 -7.26 15.20
CA ASN A 53 15.80 -6.57 15.50
C ASN A 53 16.74 -6.41 14.29
N SER A 54 16.19 -6.39 13.07
CA SER A 54 16.95 -6.18 11.84
C SER A 54 17.25 -4.70 11.58
N ILE A 55 16.43 -3.81 12.14
CA ILE A 55 16.63 -2.35 12.18
C ILE A 55 16.17 -1.86 13.56
N SER A 56 16.81 -0.82 14.10
CA SER A 56 16.34 -0.20 15.35
C SER A 56 15.04 0.60 15.11
N TYR A 57 14.25 0.82 16.16
CA TYR A 57 13.07 1.68 16.05
C TYR A 57 13.46 3.13 15.70
N GLU A 58 14.56 3.61 16.28
CA GLU A 58 15.13 4.93 16.11
C GLU A 58 15.56 5.18 14.66
N ASP A 59 16.13 4.16 14.00
CA ASP A 59 16.51 4.23 12.58
C ASP A 59 15.31 4.07 11.65
N ALA A 60 14.34 3.22 12.01
CA ALA A 60 13.17 2.98 11.19
C ALA A 60 12.25 4.22 11.08
N LEU A 61 12.11 5.01 12.15
CA LEU A 61 11.27 6.21 12.20
C LEU A 61 11.58 7.25 11.09
N PRO A 62 12.82 7.76 10.95
CA PRO A 62 13.14 8.71 9.89
C PRO A 62 13.02 8.09 8.50
N VAL A 63 13.32 6.79 8.36
CA VAL A 63 13.18 6.08 7.08
C VAL A 63 11.73 6.01 6.63
N VAL A 64 10.78 5.59 7.49
CA VAL A 64 9.37 5.50 7.10
C VAL A 64 8.72 6.88 6.90
N ARG A 65 9.19 7.91 7.62
CA ARG A 65 8.78 9.30 7.36
C ARG A 65 9.26 9.74 5.98
N LYS A 66 10.54 9.53 5.65
CA LYS A 66 11.11 9.89 4.34
C LYS A 66 10.44 9.11 3.21
N ARG A 67 10.13 7.84 3.44
CA ARG A 67 9.33 7.00 2.52
C ARG A 67 7.99 7.64 2.22
N GLY A 68 7.25 8.05 3.25
CA GLY A 68 5.97 8.72 3.06
C GLY A 68 6.06 10.06 2.31
N GLN A 69 7.13 10.84 2.53
CA GLN A 69 7.39 12.08 1.79
C GLN A 69 7.61 11.81 0.31
N LEU A 70 8.56 10.92 0.00
CA LEU A 70 8.91 10.59 -1.38
C LEU A 70 7.73 9.97 -2.14
N MET A 71 6.90 9.17 -1.46
CA MET A 71 5.69 8.60 -2.08
C MET A 71 4.62 9.67 -2.40
N ASN A 72 4.51 10.72 -1.56
CA ASN A 72 3.62 11.85 -1.83
C ASN A 72 4.16 12.76 -2.95
N GLU A 73 5.47 12.90 -3.08
CA GLU A 73 6.12 13.76 -4.08
C GLU A 73 6.18 13.11 -5.48
N ALA A 74 6.17 11.78 -5.56
CA ALA A 74 6.44 11.05 -6.80
C ALA A 74 5.36 11.19 -7.88
N VAL A 75 4.09 11.35 -7.49
CA VAL A 75 2.97 11.46 -8.42
C VAL A 75 2.16 12.70 -8.07
N PRO A 76 1.89 13.60 -9.04
CA PRO A 76 1.04 14.76 -8.80
C PRO A 76 -0.31 14.36 -8.20
N GLU A 77 -0.82 15.19 -7.29
CA GLU A 77 -2.10 14.95 -6.64
C GLU A 77 -3.20 14.69 -7.68
N GLY A 78 -3.91 13.58 -7.52
CA GLY A 78 -4.97 13.17 -8.44
C GLY A 78 -4.54 12.37 -9.67
N GLY A 79 -3.23 12.22 -9.93
CA GLY A 79 -2.71 11.47 -11.08
C GLY A 79 -2.89 9.96 -10.97
N GLY A 80 -2.71 9.40 -9.76
CA GLY A 80 -2.85 7.97 -9.50
C GLY A 80 -3.93 7.63 -8.47
N THR A 81 -4.28 6.35 -8.39
CA THR A 81 -5.24 5.82 -7.42
C THR A 81 -5.05 4.30 -7.22
N MET A 82 -5.85 3.73 -6.32
CA MET A 82 -5.94 2.28 -6.11
C MET A 82 -7.41 1.85 -5.95
N ALA A 83 -7.71 0.61 -6.31
CA ALA A 83 -9.04 0.02 -6.16
C ALA A 83 -8.96 -1.46 -5.74
N ALA A 84 -9.72 -1.86 -4.72
CA ALA A 84 -9.83 -3.25 -4.33
C ALA A 84 -10.87 -3.98 -5.19
N ILE A 85 -10.50 -5.13 -5.73
CA ILE A 85 -11.32 -6.01 -6.56
C ILE A 85 -11.60 -7.29 -5.78
N LEU A 86 -12.88 -7.61 -5.60
CA LEU A 86 -13.33 -8.77 -4.82
C LEU A 86 -14.10 -9.75 -5.70
N GLY A 87 -13.80 -11.03 -5.57
CA GLY A 87 -14.49 -12.14 -6.20
C GLY A 87 -14.22 -12.27 -7.70
N LEU A 88 -13.01 -11.93 -8.16
CA LEU A 88 -12.56 -12.17 -9.53
C LEU A 88 -11.24 -12.95 -9.52
N GLU A 89 -11.09 -13.87 -10.47
CA GLU A 89 -9.84 -14.63 -10.66
C GLU A 89 -8.74 -13.74 -11.21
N GLU A 90 -7.48 -14.06 -10.85
CA GLU A 90 -6.29 -13.32 -11.24
C GLU A 90 -6.17 -13.14 -12.76
N ASP A 91 -6.28 -14.23 -13.53
CA ASP A 91 -6.13 -14.20 -14.99
C ASP A 91 -7.11 -13.23 -15.66
N LYS A 92 -8.36 -13.19 -15.17
CA LYS A 92 -9.37 -12.25 -15.68
C LYS A 92 -9.02 -10.81 -15.34
N LEU A 93 -8.52 -10.56 -14.14
CA LEU A 93 -8.12 -9.22 -13.72
C LEU A 93 -6.88 -8.75 -14.50
N LEU A 94 -5.93 -9.63 -14.79
CA LEU A 94 -4.78 -9.34 -15.64
C LEU A 94 -5.21 -8.90 -17.05
N LEU A 95 -6.19 -9.59 -17.67
CA LEU A 95 -6.76 -9.16 -18.95
C LEU A 95 -7.43 -7.78 -18.87
N CYS A 96 -8.09 -7.47 -17.76
CA CYS A 96 -8.68 -6.14 -17.53
C CYS A 96 -7.60 -5.06 -17.44
N CYS A 97 -6.49 -5.33 -16.74
CA CYS A 97 -5.34 -4.43 -16.67
C CYS A 97 -4.69 -4.23 -18.04
N GLU A 98 -4.47 -5.30 -18.79
CA GLU A 98 -3.90 -5.24 -20.14
C GLU A 98 -4.76 -4.37 -21.06
N THR A 99 -6.08 -4.58 -21.05
CA THR A 99 -7.01 -3.78 -21.85
C THR A 99 -7.00 -2.31 -21.42
N ALA A 100 -7.02 -2.03 -20.11
CA ALA A 100 -7.02 -0.67 -19.58
C ALA A 100 -5.67 0.06 -19.71
N SER A 101 -4.59 -0.67 -20.05
CA SER A 101 -3.25 -0.10 -20.17
C SER A 101 -3.11 0.95 -21.29
N GLU A 102 -4.06 0.96 -22.24
CA GLU A 102 -4.17 2.03 -23.25
C GLU A 102 -4.39 3.43 -22.65
N LEU A 103 -4.91 3.50 -21.42
CA LEU A 103 -5.20 4.75 -20.71
C LEU A 103 -4.12 5.16 -19.70
N GLY A 104 -3.05 4.37 -19.57
CA GLY A 104 -1.96 4.60 -18.63
C GLY A 104 -1.52 3.34 -17.88
N THR A 105 -0.65 3.52 -16.90
CA THR A 105 -0.15 2.43 -16.05
C THR A 105 -1.28 1.88 -15.20
N VAL A 106 -1.48 0.57 -15.20
CA VAL A 106 -2.33 -0.12 -14.22
C VAL A 106 -1.79 -1.53 -14.01
N ILE A 107 -1.62 -1.90 -12.74
CA ILE A 107 -1.15 -3.23 -12.35
C ILE A 107 -1.94 -3.74 -11.14
N ILE A 108 -1.81 -5.04 -10.85
CA ILE A 108 -2.21 -5.60 -9.58
C ILE A 108 -1.07 -5.38 -8.57
N ALA A 109 -1.30 -4.47 -7.62
CA ALA A 109 -0.33 -4.09 -6.57
C ALA A 109 -0.33 -5.05 -5.39
N ASN A 110 -1.48 -5.62 -5.02
CA ASN A 110 -1.58 -6.53 -3.89
C ASN A 110 -2.43 -7.75 -4.23
N TYR A 111 -1.90 -8.92 -3.89
CA TYR A 111 -2.59 -10.21 -3.88
C TYR A 111 -2.85 -10.59 -2.42
N ASN A 112 -3.94 -10.09 -1.86
CA ASN A 112 -4.18 -10.20 -0.41
C ASN A 112 -4.66 -11.59 -0.01
N CYS A 113 -5.57 -12.17 -0.81
CA CYS A 113 -6.05 -13.54 -0.66
C CYS A 113 -6.75 -13.99 -1.96
N PRO A 114 -7.10 -15.28 -2.11
CA PRO A 114 -7.86 -15.75 -3.27
C PRO A 114 -9.13 -14.92 -3.48
N GLY A 115 -9.24 -14.30 -4.65
CA GLY A 115 -10.35 -13.43 -5.00
C GLY A 115 -10.35 -12.05 -4.31
N GLN A 116 -9.27 -11.61 -3.66
CA GLN A 116 -9.09 -10.22 -3.26
C GLN A 116 -7.74 -9.68 -3.74
N MET A 117 -7.80 -8.77 -4.70
CA MET A 117 -6.65 -8.10 -5.29
C MET A 117 -6.83 -6.58 -5.25
N VAL A 118 -5.74 -5.83 -5.37
CA VAL A 118 -5.78 -4.37 -5.40
C VAL A 118 -5.10 -3.88 -6.67
N LEU A 119 -5.82 -3.10 -7.47
CA LEU A 119 -5.29 -2.37 -8.60
C LEU A 119 -4.58 -1.09 -8.15
N SER A 120 -3.53 -0.71 -8.86
CA SER A 120 -2.78 0.52 -8.62
C SER A 120 -2.23 1.08 -9.93
N GLY A 121 -2.26 2.40 -10.09
CA GLY A 121 -1.72 3.07 -11.27
C GLY A 121 -2.39 4.41 -11.57
N ASP A 122 -2.31 4.82 -12.83
CA ASP A 122 -2.95 6.02 -13.36
C ASP A 122 -4.46 5.95 -13.13
N ARG A 123 -5.05 7.06 -12.68
CA ARG A 123 -6.46 7.10 -12.25
C ARG A 123 -7.42 6.56 -13.31
N LYS A 124 -7.26 7.01 -14.56
CA LYS A 124 -8.11 6.60 -15.69
C LYS A 124 -7.96 5.11 -16.01
N ALA A 125 -6.74 4.58 -15.96
CA ALA A 125 -6.47 3.17 -16.21
C ALA A 125 -7.04 2.28 -15.10
N VAL A 126 -6.89 2.67 -13.82
CA VAL A 126 -7.49 1.95 -12.68
C VAL A 126 -9.02 1.99 -12.74
N GLU A 127 -9.63 3.13 -13.07
CA GLU A 127 -11.09 3.26 -13.22
C GLU A 127 -11.61 2.38 -14.37
N LYS A 128 -10.91 2.35 -15.51
CA LYS A 128 -11.27 1.48 -16.64
C LYS A 128 -11.12 0.00 -16.30
N ALA A 129 -10.00 -0.40 -15.71
CA ALA A 129 -9.78 -1.79 -15.27
C ALA A 129 -10.82 -2.21 -14.21
N SER A 130 -11.21 -1.30 -13.32
CA SER A 130 -12.27 -1.50 -12.33
C SER A 130 -13.64 -1.76 -12.98
N GLN A 131 -13.98 -1.00 -14.02
CA GLN A 131 -15.20 -1.22 -14.80
C GLN A 131 -15.16 -2.59 -15.50
N LEU A 132 -14.07 -2.89 -16.21
CA LEU A 132 -13.88 -4.17 -16.90
C LEU A 132 -13.95 -5.35 -15.92
N ALA A 133 -13.40 -5.21 -14.71
CA ALA A 133 -13.47 -6.23 -13.67
C ALA A 133 -14.92 -6.53 -13.25
N MET A 134 -15.76 -5.50 -13.09
CA MET A 134 -17.19 -5.68 -12.82
C MET A 134 -17.90 -6.40 -13.97
N GLU A 135 -17.61 -6.02 -15.22
CA GLU A 135 -18.16 -6.66 -16.43
C GLU A 135 -17.71 -8.13 -16.56
N ALA A 136 -16.48 -8.44 -16.14
CA ALA A 136 -15.89 -9.78 -16.13
C ALA A 136 -16.38 -10.68 -14.97
N GLY A 137 -17.22 -10.15 -14.08
CA GLY A 137 -17.88 -10.90 -13.01
C GLY A 137 -17.30 -10.69 -11.61
N ALA A 138 -16.54 -9.61 -11.37
CA ALA A 138 -16.16 -9.25 -10.01
C ALA A 138 -17.40 -9.02 -9.15
N LYS A 139 -17.38 -9.54 -7.92
CA LYS A 139 -18.49 -9.37 -6.96
C LYS A 139 -18.60 -7.93 -6.47
N ARG A 140 -17.45 -7.25 -6.31
CA ARG A 140 -17.40 -5.87 -5.82
C ARG A 140 -16.10 -5.20 -6.25
N VAL A 141 -16.19 -3.92 -6.55
CA VAL A 141 -15.03 -3.03 -6.68
C VAL A 141 -15.16 -1.88 -5.68
N VAL A 142 -14.07 -1.56 -4.97
CA VAL A 142 -14.02 -0.52 -3.95
C VAL A 142 -12.85 0.42 -4.23
N PRO A 143 -13.11 1.67 -4.67
CA PRO A 143 -12.07 2.69 -4.72
C PRO A 143 -11.47 2.92 -3.34
N LEU A 144 -10.15 2.95 -3.24
CA LEU A 144 -9.45 3.15 -1.97
C LEU A 144 -9.18 4.63 -1.73
N SER A 145 -9.38 5.09 -0.50
CA SER A 145 -9.02 6.44 -0.08
C SER A 145 -7.52 6.50 0.22
N VAL A 146 -6.72 6.59 -0.84
CA VAL A 146 -5.25 6.66 -0.79
C VAL A 146 -4.77 7.90 -1.53
N SER A 147 -3.59 8.42 -1.15
CA SER A 147 -3.03 9.63 -1.78
C SER A 147 -2.33 9.38 -3.11
N GLY A 148 -2.11 8.11 -3.51
CA GLY A 148 -1.43 7.79 -4.76
C GLY A 148 -1.41 6.31 -5.12
N PRO A 149 -0.74 5.96 -6.23
CA PRO A 149 -0.72 4.61 -6.78
C PRO A 149 0.40 3.76 -6.15
N PHE A 150 0.20 3.32 -4.91
CA PHE A 150 1.22 2.58 -4.17
C PHE A 150 1.54 1.21 -4.78
N HIS A 151 2.79 0.76 -4.61
CA HIS A 151 3.31 -0.51 -5.17
C HIS A 151 3.21 -0.61 -6.70
N SER A 152 3.20 0.52 -7.41
CA SER A 152 3.19 0.56 -8.88
C SER A 152 4.53 1.04 -9.46
N PRO A 153 4.81 0.79 -10.75
CA PRO A 153 5.98 1.35 -11.44
C PRO A 153 6.07 2.87 -11.38
N MET A 154 4.95 3.57 -11.16
CA MET A 154 4.92 5.03 -11.00
C MET A 154 5.72 5.52 -9.79
N LEU A 155 6.03 4.65 -8.83
CA LEU A 155 6.86 4.94 -7.65
C LEU A 155 8.28 4.36 -7.76
N GLN A 156 8.70 3.88 -8.92
CA GLN A 156 10.00 3.22 -9.07
C GLN A 156 11.17 4.14 -8.68
N THR A 157 11.09 5.43 -9.02
CA THR A 157 12.11 6.42 -8.66
C THR A 157 12.18 6.68 -7.16
N THR A 158 11.05 6.59 -6.45
CA THR A 158 11.00 6.67 -4.98
C THR A 158 11.81 5.56 -4.32
N GLY A 159 11.75 4.34 -4.87
CA GLY A 159 12.49 3.19 -4.34
C GLY A 159 14.01 3.39 -4.38
N TYR A 160 14.54 4.10 -5.38
CA TYR A 160 15.99 4.38 -5.48
C TYR A 160 16.45 5.54 -4.60
N ALA A 161 15.52 6.37 -4.10
CA ALA A 161 15.81 7.56 -3.31
C ALA A 161 15.71 7.33 -1.80
N LEU A 162 15.28 6.13 -1.38
CA LEU A 162 15.20 5.69 0.02
C LEU A 162 16.53 5.12 0.50
#